data_AF-A0A6A6S6J0-F1
#
_entry.id   AF-A0A6A6S6J0-F1
#
_cell.length_a   1.000
_cell.length_b   1.000
_cell.length_c   1.000
_cell.angle_alpha   90.00
_cell.angle_beta   90.00
_cell.angle_gamma   90.00
#
_symmetry.space_group_name_H-M   'P 1'
#
loop_
_entity.id
_entity.type
_entity.pdbx_description
1 polymer ?
#
loop_
_entity_poly.entity_id
_entity_poly.type
_entity_poly.pdbx_seq_one_letter_code
_entity_poly.pdbx_strand_id
1 'polypeptide(L)'
;MASQAPYEIRTGGDGKSKKQSMAELKLRRLTELNQRLREDLERRRIPVSEAAIDLIAFTDKEPKDWMVPSRWGTIDKREDPYAPQQSNGCCIVM
;
A
#
# COMPACT_ATOMS: atom_id res chain seq x y z
N MET A 1 -16.97 -1.80 -8.28
CA MET A 1 -15.60 -2.03 -8.80
C MET A 1 -15.57 -1.62 -10.26
N ALA A 2 -15.08 -0.42 -10.56
CA ALA A 2 -14.70 -0.03 -11.92
C ALA A 2 -13.37 0.72 -11.79
N SER A 3 -12.32 0.05 -12.22
CA SER A 3 -10.92 0.49 -12.14
C SER A 3 -10.72 1.67 -13.09
N GLN A 4 -10.53 2.87 -12.57
CA GLN A 4 -10.14 4.03 -13.39
C GLN A 4 -8.66 3.93 -13.74
N ALA A 5 -8.36 3.81 -15.03
CA ALA A 5 -7.01 3.84 -15.56
C ALA A 5 -6.39 5.25 -15.37
N PRO A 6 -5.08 5.36 -15.10
CA PRO A 6 -4.43 6.62 -14.70
C PRO A 6 -4.25 7.66 -15.82
N TYR A 7 -4.90 7.50 -16.98
CA TYR A 7 -4.68 8.33 -18.17
C TYR A 7 -5.93 9.04 -18.71
N GLU A 8 -6.98 9.23 -17.91
CA GLU A 8 -8.11 10.05 -18.38
C GLU A 8 -7.69 11.52 -18.56
N ILE A 9 -7.73 11.97 -19.81
CA ILE A 9 -7.50 13.35 -20.21
C ILE A 9 -8.67 14.17 -19.66
N ARG A 10 -8.45 14.84 -18.53
CA ARG A 10 -9.39 15.80 -17.97
C ARG A 10 -9.55 16.98 -18.93
N THR A 11 -10.62 16.97 -19.73
CA THR A 11 -11.07 18.13 -20.49
C THR A 11 -11.91 19.02 -19.57
N GLY A 12 -11.23 19.75 -18.68
CA GLY A 12 -11.81 20.80 -17.83
C GLY A 12 -11.28 22.15 -18.27
N GLY A 13 -12.19 23.09 -18.54
CA GLY A 13 -11.98 24.20 -19.46
C GLY A 13 -11.25 25.43 -18.92
N ASP A 14 -10.68 26.18 -19.87
CA ASP A 14 -10.56 27.62 -19.83
C ASP A 14 -10.83 28.17 -21.24
N GLY A 15 -11.95 28.88 -21.34
CA GLY A 15 -12.42 29.49 -22.58
C GLY A 15 -11.53 30.65 -22.99
N LYS A 16 -10.58 30.38 -23.88
CA LYS A 16 -10.09 31.30 -24.93
C LYS A 16 -9.21 30.50 -25.88
N SER A 17 -9.82 30.11 -26.99
CA SER A 17 -9.24 29.30 -28.06
C SER A 17 -8.02 29.97 -28.68
N LYS A 18 -6.84 29.71 -28.13
CA LYS A 18 -5.64 29.59 -28.93
C LYS A 18 -5.54 28.10 -29.23
N LYS A 19 -5.75 27.68 -30.48
CA LYS A 19 -5.55 26.29 -30.89
C LYS A 19 -4.12 25.93 -30.51
N GLN A 20 -3.93 25.35 -29.33
CA GLN A 20 -2.61 25.04 -28.82
C GLN A 20 -2.03 24.04 -29.81
N SER A 21 -0.95 24.41 -30.49
CA SER A 21 -0.37 23.55 -31.51
C SER A 21 -0.04 22.21 -30.86
N MET A 22 -0.26 21.10 -31.57
CA MET A 22 0.13 19.77 -31.07
C MET A 22 1.59 19.75 -30.60
N ALA A 23 2.46 20.60 -31.18
CA ALA A 23 3.83 20.80 -30.73
C ALA A 23 3.91 21.38 -29.31
N GLU A 24 3.11 22.39 -28.99
CA GLU A 24 3.12 23.07 -27.68
C GLU A 24 2.51 22.17 -26.59
N LEU A 25 1.45 21.42 -26.91
CA LEU A 25 0.87 20.43 -25.99
C LEU A 25 1.86 19.28 -25.70
N LYS A 26 2.56 18.79 -26.73
CA LYS A 26 3.61 17.76 -26.56
C LYS A 26 4.76 18.29 -25.71
N LEU A 27 5.21 19.52 -25.96
CA LEU A 27 6.27 20.16 -25.19
C LEU A 27 5.89 20.23 -23.71
N ARG A 28 4.67 20.72 -23.41
CA ARG A 28 4.16 20.80 -22.03
C ARG A 28 4.16 19.43 -21.34
N ARG A 29 3.68 18.38 -22.00
CA ARG A 29 3.68 17.01 -21.45
C ARG A 29 5.10 16.51 -21.19
N LEU A 30 6.04 16.76 -22.10
CA LEU A 30 7.44 16.39 -21.91
C LEU A 30 8.08 17.13 -20.74
N THR A 31 7.78 18.42 -20.57
CA THR A 31 8.30 19.19 -19.42
C THR A 31 7.73 18.68 -18.10
N GLU A 32 6.43 18.36 -18.05
CA GLU A 32 5.79 17.78 -16.86
C GLU A 32 6.38 16.40 -16.52
N LEU A 33 6.60 15.55 -17.53
CA LEU A 33 7.24 14.25 -17.33
C LEU A 33 8.69 14.40 -16.86
N ASN A 34 9.46 15.30 -17.47
CA ASN A 34 10.84 15.55 -17.08
C ASN A 34 10.94 16.02 -15.63
N GLN A 35 10.02 16.89 -15.20
CA GLN A 35 9.94 17.35 -13.82
C GLN A 35 9.70 16.17 -12.84
N ARG A 36 8.73 15.30 -13.14
CA ARG A 36 8.46 14.10 -12.31
C ARG A 36 9.65 13.15 -12.25
N LEU A 37 10.33 12.93 -13.38
CA LEU A 37 11.52 12.08 -13.43
C LEU A 37 12.68 12.66 -12.63
N ARG A 38 12.84 13.99 -12.61
CA ARG A 38 13.82 14.67 -11.76
C ARG A 38 13.52 14.50 -10.29
N GLU A 39 12.26 14.67 -9.88
CA GLU A 39 11.81 14.43 -8.50
C GLU A 39 12.08 12.97 -8.07
N ASP A 40 11.77 11.99 -8.91
CA ASP A 40 12.04 10.57 -8.63
C ASP A 40 13.55 10.26 -8.57
N LEU A 41 14.35 10.94 -9.39
CA LEU A 41 15.81 10.79 -9.39
C LEU A 41 16.41 11.32 -8.07
N GLU A 42 15.95 12.49 -7.63
CA GLU A 42 16.41 13.18 -6.42
C GLU A 42 15.93 12.53 -5.12
N ARG A 43 14.94 11.62 -5.18
CA ARG A 43 14.46 10.88 -4.00
C ARG A 43 15.60 10.13 -3.31
N ARG A 44 15.82 10.42 -2.02
CA ARG A 44 16.80 9.72 -1.18
C ARG A 44 16.48 8.22 -1.12
N ARG A 45 17.48 7.40 -1.39
CA ARG A 45 17.43 5.93 -1.31
C ARG A 45 18.37 5.45 -0.21
N ILE A 46 18.06 4.29 0.36
CA ILE A 46 18.96 3.54 1.25
C ILE A 46 19.34 2.22 0.57
N PRO A 47 20.49 1.62 0.91
CA PRO A 47 20.84 0.29 0.45
C PRO A 47 19.77 -0.75 0.82
N VAL A 48 19.56 -1.72 -0.06
CA VAL A 48 18.57 -2.79 0.17
C VAL A 48 18.91 -3.63 1.41
N SER A 49 20.19 -3.82 1.69
CA SER A 49 20.64 -4.52 2.89
C SER A 49 20.20 -3.83 4.18
N GLU A 50 20.27 -2.49 4.22
CA GLU A 50 19.84 -1.69 5.37
C GLU A 50 18.32 -1.76 5.55
N ALA A 51 17.57 -1.53 4.46
CA ALA A 51 16.11 -1.64 4.47
C ALA A 51 15.62 -3.02 4.91
N ALA A 52 16.29 -4.10 4.48
CA ALA A 52 15.95 -5.46 4.85
C ALA A 52 16.19 -5.73 6.34
N ILE A 53 17.28 -5.21 6.91
CA ILE A 53 17.58 -5.32 8.34
C ILE A 53 16.53 -4.57 9.17
N ASP A 54 16.11 -3.38 8.73
CA ASP A 54 15.07 -2.60 9.40
C ASP A 54 13.74 -3.35 9.44
N LEU A 55 13.36 -4.01 8.33
CA LEU A 55 12.15 -4.84 8.28
C LEU A 55 12.24 -6.03 9.25
N ILE A 56 13.36 -6.74 9.27
CA ILE A 56 13.59 -7.85 10.20
C ILE A 56 13.47 -7.35 11.65
N ALA A 57 14.16 -6.26 11.97
CA ALA A 57 14.15 -5.67 13.29
C ALA A 57 12.75 -5.20 13.73
N PHE A 58 11.94 -4.70 12.80
CA PHE A 58 10.54 -4.36 13.05
C PHE A 58 9.73 -5.62 13.39
N THR A 59 9.82 -6.67 12.56
CA THR A 59 9.07 -7.92 12.77
C THR A 59 9.47 -8.66 14.04
N ASP A 60 10.70 -8.49 14.51
CA ASP A 60 11.17 -9.11 15.76
C ASP A 60 10.68 -8.40 17.02
N LYS A 61 10.33 -7.10 16.94
CA LYS A 61 10.00 -6.27 18.10
C LYS A 61 8.50 -6.23 18.40
N GLU A 62 7.64 -5.86 17.45
CA GLU A 62 6.19 -5.65 17.71
C GLU A 62 5.32 -5.72 16.45
N PRO A 63 4.03 -6.13 16.55
CA PRO A 63 3.45 -7.08 17.50
C PRO A 63 3.71 -8.53 17.07
N LYS A 64 3.55 -9.48 18.00
CA LYS A 64 3.59 -10.91 17.68
C LYS A 64 2.43 -11.26 16.76
N ASP A 65 2.74 -11.82 15.60
CA ASP A 65 1.74 -12.35 14.69
C ASP A 65 1.46 -13.83 15.01
N TRP A 66 0.31 -14.09 15.62
CA TRP A 66 -0.12 -15.46 15.96
C TRP A 66 -0.51 -16.30 14.74
N MET A 67 -0.66 -15.69 13.55
CA MET A 67 -0.88 -16.40 12.29
C MET A 67 0.38 -17.10 11.78
N VAL A 68 1.54 -16.85 12.38
CA VAL A 68 2.80 -17.53 12.04
C VAL A 68 3.39 -18.22 13.29
N PRO A 69 2.82 -19.37 13.70
CA PRO A 69 3.22 -20.04 14.93
C PRO A 69 4.67 -20.56 14.93
N SER A 70 5.27 -20.75 13.77
CA SER A 70 6.67 -21.17 13.64
C SER A 70 7.66 -20.14 14.20
N ARG A 71 7.28 -18.84 14.20
CA ARG A 71 8.13 -17.75 14.69
C ARG A 71 7.71 -17.27 16.08
N TRP A 72 6.41 -17.15 16.33
CA TRP A 72 5.88 -16.53 17.55
C TRP A 72 5.17 -17.50 18.51
N GLY A 73 5.02 -18.77 18.13
CA GLY A 73 4.27 -19.77 18.90
C GLY A 73 2.75 -19.66 18.69
N THR A 74 2.00 -20.54 19.35
CA THR A 74 0.53 -20.50 19.33
C THR A 74 0.01 -19.60 20.44
N ILE A 75 -1.09 -18.89 20.18
CA ILE A 75 -1.82 -18.15 21.21
C ILE A 75 -2.32 -19.11 22.31
N ASP A 76 -2.26 -18.69 23.57
CA ASP A 76 -2.87 -19.45 24.66
C ASP A 76 -4.40 -19.42 24.50
N LYS A 77 -5.06 -20.55 24.76
CA LYS A 77 -6.53 -20.67 24.65
C LYS A 77 -7.29 -19.67 25.54
N ARG A 78 -6.65 -19.16 26.59
CA ARG A 78 -7.22 -18.14 27.48
C ARG A 78 -7.14 -16.73 26.91
N GLU A 79 -6.18 -16.49 26.04
CA GLU A 79 -5.92 -15.20 25.40
C GLU A 79 -6.58 -15.09 24.02
N ASP A 80 -6.96 -16.22 23.44
CA ASP A 80 -7.69 -16.30 22.17
C ASP A 80 -9.18 -15.95 22.36
N PRO A 81 -9.65 -14.79 21.84
CA PRO A 81 -11.05 -14.38 21.93
C PRO A 81 -12.03 -15.31 21.19
N TYR A 82 -11.50 -16.15 20.29
CA TYR A 82 -12.26 -17.10 19.49
C TYR A 82 -12.13 -18.53 20.00
N ALA A 83 -11.41 -18.77 21.10
CA ALA A 83 -11.35 -20.10 21.70
C ALA A 83 -12.75 -20.55 22.10
N PRO A 84 -13.13 -21.80 21.79
CA PRO A 84 -14.41 -22.34 22.23
C PRO A 84 -14.44 -22.31 23.76
N GLN A 85 -15.41 -21.59 24.33
CA GLN A 85 -15.66 -21.68 25.76
C GLN A 85 -15.94 -23.14 26.09
N GLN A 86 -15.25 -23.68 27.09
CA GLN A 86 -15.49 -25.05 27.55
C GLN A 86 -16.94 -25.15 28.02
N SER A 87 -17.83 -25.61 27.14
CA SER A 87 -19.22 -25.90 27.44
C SER A 87 -19.30 -27.20 28.24
N ASN A 88 -18.90 -27.12 29.52
CA ASN A 88 -19.36 -28.09 30.51
C ASN A 88 -20.86 -27.84 30.78
N GLY A 89 -21.74 -28.24 29.86
CA GLY A 89 -23.17 -28.19 30.13
C GLY A 89 -24.08 -28.06 28.90
N CYS A 90 -24.63 -29.20 28.52
CA CYS A 90 -25.96 -29.45 27.95
C CYS A 90 -26.58 -28.53 26.88
N CYS A 91 -27.04 -29.24 25.86
CA CYS A 91 -28.23 -28.98 25.03
C CYS A 91 -28.00 -28.11 23.77
N ILE A 92 -27.76 -28.77 22.64
CA ILE A 92 -28.06 -28.23 21.31
C ILE A 92 -29.39 -28.88 20.90
N VAL A 93 -30.46 -28.09 20.78
CA VAL A 93 -31.70 -28.52 20.12
C VAL A 93 -31.52 -28.20 18.64
N MET A 94 -31.66 -29.24 17.79
CA MET A 94 -31.72 -29.11 16.32
C MET A 94 -32.98 -28.39 15.88
#